data_AF-A0A2V6DFA9-F1
#
_entry.id   AF-A0A2V6DFA9-F1
#
_cell.length_a   1.000
_cell.length_b   1.000
_cell.length_c   1.000
_cell.angle_alpha   90.00
_cell.angle_beta   90.00
_cell.angle_gamma   90.00
#
_symmetry.space_group_name_H-M   'P 1'
#
loop_
_entity.id
_entity.type
_entity.pdbx_description
1 polymer ?
#
loop_
_entity_poly.entity_id
_entity_poly.type
_entity_poly.pdbx_seq_one_letter_code
_entity_poly.pdbx_strand_id
1 'polypeptide(L)'
;MITPILRKKDAIATWLIDLAGNVAISISDLALLKRLQSLIIPTFVSTEEAMVWGSNLNPEQRATLLDMQRSVSNAARAEADPQRMVNLATKSQLMREAGEAAPSDCHIRGW
;
A
#
# COMPACT_ATOMS: atom_id res chain seq x y z
N MET A 1 -27.75 -14.96 -7.80
CA MET A 1 -26.89 -15.91 -8.55
C MET A 1 -26.25 -15.10 -9.68
N ILE A 2 -24.96 -14.76 -9.57
CA ILE A 2 -24.26 -13.91 -10.57
C ILE A 2 -23.47 -14.86 -11.48
N THR A 3 -23.73 -14.79 -12.78
CA THR A 3 -23.13 -15.70 -13.77
C THR A 3 -21.88 -15.04 -14.36
N PRO A 4 -20.67 -15.58 -14.13
CA PRO A 4 -19.45 -15.04 -14.73
C PRO A 4 -19.33 -15.45 -16.20
N ILE A 5 -19.12 -14.47 -17.10
CA ILE A 5 -18.82 -14.73 -18.51
C ILE A 5 -17.32 -14.93 -18.67
N LEU A 6 -16.91 -16.18 -18.90
CA LEU A 6 -15.53 -16.57 -19.12
C LEU A 6 -15.22 -16.52 -20.63
N ARG A 7 -14.46 -15.53 -21.10
CA ARG A 7 -13.94 -15.53 -22.48
C ARG A 7 -12.41 -15.63 -22.43
N LYS A 8 -11.84 -16.77 -22.85
CA LYS A 8 -10.39 -16.95 -23.15
C LYS A 8 -9.90 -15.76 -24.00
N LYS A 9 -8.68 -15.22 -23.90
CA LYS A 9 -7.34 -15.79 -23.73
C LYS A 9 -6.43 -14.58 -23.47
N ASP A 10 -5.47 -14.70 -22.55
CA ASP A 10 -4.46 -13.70 -22.16
C ASP A 10 -4.95 -12.57 -21.23
N ALA A 11 -4.63 -12.74 -19.93
CA ALA A 11 -4.66 -11.74 -18.86
C ALA A 11 -5.96 -10.94 -18.65
N ILE A 12 -7.09 -11.62 -18.42
CA ILE A 12 -8.33 -10.92 -18.03
C ILE A 12 -8.29 -10.65 -16.53
N ALA A 13 -7.84 -9.45 -16.18
CA ALA A 13 -8.39 -8.68 -15.07
C ALA A 13 -9.90 -8.93 -15.02
N THR A 14 -10.38 -9.75 -14.08
CA THR A 14 -11.81 -10.10 -14.01
C THR A 14 -12.56 -8.83 -13.65
N TRP A 15 -13.31 -8.26 -14.59
CA TRP A 15 -14.01 -7.00 -14.38
C TRP A 15 -15.30 -7.24 -13.58
N LEU A 16 -15.49 -6.51 -12.48
CA LEU A 16 -16.73 -6.40 -11.75
C LEU A 16 -17.50 -5.20 -12.29
N ILE A 17 -18.74 -5.44 -12.69
CA ILE A 17 -19.64 -4.43 -13.24
C ILE A 17 -20.77 -4.22 -12.23
N ASP A 18 -21.05 -2.98 -11.86
CA ASP A 18 -22.21 -2.64 -11.02
C ASP A 18 -23.55 -3.03 -11.72
N LEU A 19 -24.63 -3.24 -10.94
CA LEU A 19 -25.95 -3.65 -11.45
C LEU A 19 -26.51 -2.69 -12.51
N ALA A 20 -26.11 -1.41 -12.48
CA ALA A 20 -26.49 -0.41 -13.47
C ALA A 20 -25.56 -0.35 -14.70
N GLY A 21 -24.52 -1.19 -14.78
CA GLY A 21 -23.60 -1.24 -15.92
C GLY A 21 -22.53 -0.14 -15.96
N ASN A 22 -22.47 0.74 -14.95
CA ASN A 22 -21.78 2.03 -15.05
C ASN A 22 -20.31 2.01 -14.61
N VAL A 23 -19.88 1.04 -13.80
CA VAL A 23 -18.52 0.98 -13.27
C VAL A 23 -17.97 -0.41 -13.47
N ALA A 24 -17.00 -0.54 -14.38
CA ALA A 24 -16.20 -1.74 -14.54
C ALA A 24 -14.87 -1.55 -13.81
N ILE A 25 -14.65 -2.30 -12.73
CA ILE A 25 -13.38 -2.32 -12.00
C ILE A 25 -12.80 -3.73 -12.02
N SER A 26 -11.51 -3.89 -12.28
CA SER A 26 -10.85 -5.19 -12.18
C SER A 26 -10.93 -5.72 -10.73
N ILE A 27 -11.05 -7.04 -10.54
CA ILE A 27 -10.88 -7.68 -9.23
C ILE A 27 -9.52 -7.30 -8.62
N SER A 28 -8.48 -7.16 -9.43
CA SER A 28 -7.15 -6.71 -8.98
C SER A 28 -7.19 -5.28 -8.44
N ASP A 29 -7.92 -4.39 -9.12
CA ASP A 29 -8.07 -2.99 -8.70
C ASP A 29 -8.97 -2.89 -7.45
N LEU A 30 -9.99 -3.75 -7.33
CA LEU A 30 -10.80 -3.82 -6.11
C LEU A 30 -9.99 -4.35 -4.92
N ALA A 31 -9.15 -5.37 -5.13
CA ALA A 31 -8.24 -5.88 -4.12
C ALA A 31 -7.24 -4.79 -3.70
N LEU A 32 -6.70 -4.05 -4.66
CA LEU A 32 -5.84 -2.89 -4.40
C LEU A 32 -6.57 -1.82 -3.59
N LEU A 33 -7.80 -1.44 -3.96
CA LEU A 33 -8.59 -0.47 -3.21
C LEU A 33 -8.85 -0.92 -1.77
N LYS A 34 -9.20 -2.20 -1.55
CA LYS A 34 -9.38 -2.75 -0.20
C LYS A 34 -8.09 -2.69 0.62
N ARG A 35 -6.94 -2.95 -0.01
CA ARG A 35 -5.61 -2.87 0.61
C ARG A 35 -5.21 -1.42 0.93
N LEU A 36 -5.54 -0.47 0.06
CA LEU A 36 -5.33 0.96 0.33
C LEU A 36 -6.25 1.45 1.46
N GLN A 37 -7.50 1.01 1.49
CA GLN A 37 -8.46 1.35 2.56
C GLN A 37 -8.08 0.76 3.92
N SER A 38 -7.42 -0.40 3.95
CA SER A 38 -7.00 -1.06 5.20
C SER A 38 -5.68 -0.53 5.77
N LEU A 39 -5.03 0.43 5.10
CA LEU A 39 -3.75 1.00 5.51
C LEU A 39 -3.82 2.53 5.64
N ILE A 40 -4.08 2.98 6.87
CA ILE A 40 -3.98 4.41 7.23
C ILE A 40 -2.53 4.68 7.64
N ILE A 41 -1.81 5.48 6.84
CA ILE A 41 -0.40 5.83 7.09
C ILE A 41 -0.35 7.16 7.85
N PRO A 42 0.16 7.20 9.09
CA PRO A 42 0.37 8.43 9.83
C PRO A 42 1.39 9.36 9.15
N THR A 43 1.35 10.64 9.50
CA THR A 43 2.50 11.51 9.28
C THR A 43 3.49 11.26 10.41
N PHE A 44 4.66 10.72 10.09
CA PHE A 44 5.70 10.45 11.09
C PHE A 44 6.51 11.71 11.36
N VAL A 45 6.82 11.94 12.64
CA VAL A 45 7.70 13.04 13.07
C VAL A 45 9.16 12.58 13.15
N SER A 46 9.39 11.27 13.26
CA SER A 46 10.71 10.65 13.39
C SER A 46 10.79 9.26 12.75
N THR A 47 12.01 8.77 12.53
CA THR A 47 12.26 7.42 12.03
C THR A 47 11.83 6.36 13.04
N GLU A 48 12.05 6.61 14.33
CA GLU A 48 11.70 5.71 15.43
C GLU A 48 10.19 5.48 15.48
N GLU A 49 9.40 6.54 15.35
CA GLU A 49 7.94 6.46 15.29
C GLU A 49 7.47 5.65 14.07
N ALA A 50 8.10 5.87 12.92
CA ALA A 50 7.80 5.11 11.71
C ALA A 50 8.10 3.62 11.89
N MET A 51 9.24 3.28 12.49
CA MET A 51 9.62 1.89 12.76
C MET A 51 8.68 1.20 13.75
N VAL A 52 8.32 1.88 14.85
CA VAL A 52 7.38 1.35 15.86
C VAL A 52 5.99 1.13 15.27
N TRP A 53 5.52 2.06 14.43
CA TRP A 53 4.25 1.84 13.72
C TRP A 53 4.38 0.67 12.72
N GLY A 54 5.47 0.63 11.97
CA GLY A 54 5.77 -0.37 10.95
C GLY A 54 5.91 -1.81 11.47
N SER A 55 6.42 -1.97 12.69
CA SER A 55 6.58 -3.27 13.34
C SER A 55 5.25 -3.96 13.67
N ASN A 56 4.15 -3.21 13.70
CA ASN A 56 2.80 -3.71 13.92
C ASN A 56 2.05 -4.09 12.63
N LEU A 57 2.66 -3.87 11.45
CA LEU A 57 2.02 -4.16 10.18
C LEU A 57 2.07 -5.65 9.84
N ASN A 58 0.96 -6.18 9.36
CA ASN A 58 0.93 -7.52 8.78
C ASN A 58 1.66 -7.53 7.40
N PRO A 59 1.99 -8.72 6.86
CA PRO A 59 2.73 -8.80 5.59
C PRO A 59 2.04 -8.13 4.39
N GLU A 60 0.71 -8.18 4.32
CA GLU A 60 -0.06 -7.58 3.22
C GLU A 60 -0.03 -6.04 3.28
N GLN A 61 -0.22 -5.48 4.48
CA GLN A 61 -0.10 -4.05 4.78
C GLN A 61 1.31 -3.54 4.51
N ARG A 62 2.33 -4.32 4.89
CA ARG A 62 3.73 -4.00 4.62
C ARG A 62 4.03 -3.95 3.11
N ALA A 63 3.54 -4.93 2.35
CA ALA A 63 3.70 -4.92 0.90
C ALA A 63 3.01 -3.70 0.27
N THR A 64 1.80 -3.36 0.72
CA THR A 64 1.09 -2.17 0.28
C THR A 64 1.82 -0.87 0.64
N LEU A 65 2.39 -0.79 1.84
CA LEU A 65 3.19 0.36 2.27
C LEU A 65 4.41 0.57 1.36
N LEU A 66 5.11 -0.51 0.99
CA LEU A 66 6.27 -0.45 0.11
C LEU A 66 5.89 -0.05 -1.32
N ASP A 67 4.74 -0.50 -1.82
CA ASP A 67 4.24 -0.06 -3.13
C ASP A 67 3.89 1.44 -3.13
N MET A 68 3.22 1.93 -2.07
CA MET A 68 2.96 3.37 -1.90
C MET A 68 4.27 4.15 -1.76
N GLN A 69 5.24 3.62 -1.01
CA GLN A 69 6.56 4.24 -0.80
C GLN A 69 7.27 4.48 -2.13
N ARG A 70 7.24 3.50 -3.05
CA ARG A 70 7.80 3.63 -4.40
C ARG A 70 7.11 4.72 -5.20
N SER A 71 5.78 4.80 -5.11
CA SER A 71 5.01 5.86 -5.77
C SER A 71 5.40 7.25 -5.26
N VAL A 72 5.49 7.43 -3.93
CA VAL A 72 5.90 8.71 -3.31
C VAL A 72 7.35 9.06 -3.66
N SER A 73 8.26 8.08 -3.68
CA SER A 73 9.66 8.30 -4.08
C SER A 73 9.78 8.73 -5.55
N ASN A 74 8.99 8.13 -6.45
CA ASN A 74 8.95 8.54 -7.86
C ASN A 74 8.32 9.94 -8.02
N ALA A 75 7.29 10.27 -7.24
CA ALA A 75 6.72 11.62 -7.22
C ALA A 75 7.74 12.65 -6.75
N ALA A 76 8.54 12.34 -5.72
CA ALA A 76 9.63 13.20 -5.26
C ALA A 76 10.63 13.48 -6.39
N ARG A 77 11.05 12.45 -7.14
CA ARG A 77 11.98 12.59 -8.27
C ARG A 77 11.43 13.44 -9.42
N ALA A 78 10.12 13.46 -9.61
CA ALA A 78 9.46 14.21 -10.68
C ALA A 78 9.00 15.61 -10.24
N GLU A 79 9.10 15.95 -8.96
CA GLU A 79 8.65 17.23 -8.42
C GLU A 79 9.62 18.36 -8.79
N ALA A 80 9.07 19.47 -9.26
CA ALA A 80 9.82 20.64 -9.71
C ALA A 80 10.08 21.64 -8.56
N ASP A 81 9.19 21.70 -7.57
CA ASP A 81 9.38 22.53 -6.39
C ASP A 81 10.36 21.86 -5.40
N PRO A 82 11.53 22.46 -5.11
CA PRO A 82 12.53 21.85 -4.24
C PRO A 82 12.01 21.53 -2.83
N GLN A 83 11.14 22.37 -2.27
CA GLN A 83 10.61 22.14 -0.93
C GLN A 83 9.68 20.93 -0.90
N ARG A 84 8.77 20.82 -1.88
CA ARG A 84 7.91 19.65 -2.04
C ARG A 84 8.68 18.38 -2.36
N MET A 85 9.72 18.46 -3.19
CA MET A 85 10.60 17.33 -3.48
C MET A 85 11.20 16.77 -2.18
N VAL A 86 11.79 17.64 -1.34
CA VAL A 86 12.38 17.22 -0.06
C VAL A 86 11.32 16.61 0.84
N ASN A 87 10.15 17.23 0.99
CA ASN A 87 9.07 16.71 1.83
C ASN A 87 8.62 15.30 1.39
N LEU A 88 8.47 15.09 0.07
CA LEU A 88 8.09 13.79 -0.49
C LEU A 88 9.20 12.76 -0.32
N ALA A 89 10.45 13.14 -0.53
CA ALA A 89 11.61 12.28 -0.31
C ALA A 89 11.69 11.82 1.16
N THR A 90 11.59 12.75 2.10
CA THR A 90 11.55 12.46 3.54
C THR A 90 10.40 11.54 3.89
N LYS A 91 9.19 11.81 3.39
CA LYS A 91 8.03 10.93 3.59
C LYS A 91 8.28 9.52 3.06
N SER A 92 8.84 9.40 1.87
CA SER A 92 9.16 8.09 1.28
C SER A 92 10.23 7.33 2.07
N GLN A 93 11.18 8.04 2.68
CA GLN A 93 12.17 7.42 3.54
C GLN A 93 11.52 6.87 4.81
N LEU A 94 10.69 7.65 5.50
CA LEU A 94 10.01 7.21 6.72
C LEU A 94 9.08 6.01 6.45
N MET A 95 8.37 5.99 5.31
CA MET A 95 7.58 4.84 4.89
C MET A 95 8.42 3.59 4.64
N ARG A 96 9.66 3.75 4.16
CA ARG A 96 10.60 2.64 3.97
C ARG A 96 11.06 2.07 5.31
N GLU A 97 11.45 2.93 6.24
CA GLU A 97 11.85 2.52 7.60
C GLU A 97 10.72 1.77 8.31
N ALA A 98 9.48 2.26 8.18
CA ALA A 98 8.29 1.55 8.65
C ALA A 98 8.11 0.18 7.97
N GLY A 99 8.30 0.09 6.66
CA GLY A 99 8.16 -1.17 5.92
C GLY A 99 9.27 -2.19 6.22
N GLU A 100 10.47 -1.71 6.55
CA GLU A 100 11.64 -2.53 6.87
C GLU A 100 11.75 -2.89 8.35
N ALA A 101 10.96 -2.25 9.23
CA ALA A 101 10.94 -2.55 10.66
C ALA A 101 10.67 -4.03 10.93
N ALA A 102 11.46 -4.66 11.80
CA ALA A 102 11.20 -6.03 12.22
C ALA A 102 9.79 -6.12 12.85
N PRO A 103 9.01 -7.18 12.59
CA PRO A 103 7.76 -7.40 13.30
C PRO A 103 8.02 -7.33 14.81
N SER A 104 7.16 -6.63 15.55
CA SER A 104 7.21 -6.66 17.00
C SER A 104 6.83 -8.07 17.46
N ASP A 105 7.80 -8.96 17.56
CA ASP A 105 7.62 -10.28 18.15
C ASP A 105 7.15 -10.12 19.60
N CYS A 106 5.85 -10.29 19.82
CA CYS A 106 5.28 -10.40 21.15
C CYS A 106 5.09 -11.88 21.52
N HIS A 107 6.01 -12.39 22.37
CA HIS A 107 5.86 -13.48 23.37
C HIS A 107 5.88 -14.96 22.88
N ILE A 108 6.61 -15.95 23.46
CA ILE A 108 7.20 -16.18 24.81
C ILE A 108 8.47 -17.04 24.73
N ARG A 109 9.58 -16.61 25.36
CA ARG A 109 10.64 -17.54 25.82
C ARG A 109 10.11 -18.28 27.04
N GLY A 110 9.73 -19.54 26.86
CA GLY A 110 9.51 -20.46 27.98
C GLY A 110 10.83 -20.72 28.67
N TRP A 111 10.87 -20.44 29.97
CA TRP A 111 11.89 -20.95 30.89
C TRP A 111 11.59 -22.41 31.19
#